data_AF-A0A844X1Y8-F1
#
_entry.id   AF-A0A844X1Y8-F1
#
_cell.length_a   1.000
_cell.length_b   1.000
_cell.length_c   1.000
_cell.angle_alpha   90.00
_cell.angle_beta   90.00
_cell.angle_gamma   90.00
#
_symmetry.space_group_name_H-M   'P 1'
#
loop_
_entity.id
_entity.type
_entity.pdbx_description
1 polymer ?
#
loop_
_entity_poly.entity_id
_entity_poly.type
_entity_poly.pdbx_seq_one_letter_code
_entity_poly.pdbx_strand_id
1 'polypeptide(L)'
;MKYKIDITDSYENFIDFDGWSGVTNYSSLPKIDEKKSTCHVFLENTSIRMDENIWRDQILSVNPKSTINIADDLLILARKAILTIENVRCYDLRVIYKEHDYYHSSGLTFDMKDRFMVFGGDDIEYLHTNIYGGVIFNGKVFLELEEKEILPLMINGDDEVIGGEKGITKINNEKEKELIKKNNLLDIGYFNAIKSSIWDYNFLIKYFSHQNGYWEAIKNYK
;
A
#
# COMPACT_ATOMS: atom_id res chain seq x y z
N MET A 1 -10.42 -18.81 1.61
CA MET A 1 -9.41 -19.09 0.56
C MET A 1 -8.40 -17.97 0.58
N LYS A 2 -7.12 -18.23 0.29
CA LYS A 2 -6.05 -17.21 0.26
C LYS A 2 -5.65 -16.95 -1.20
N TYR A 3 -5.39 -15.71 -1.53
CA TYR A 3 -4.94 -15.28 -2.84
C TYR A 3 -3.59 -14.56 -2.71
N LYS A 4 -2.76 -14.71 -3.73
CA LYS A 4 -1.50 -13.98 -3.89
C LYS A 4 -1.49 -13.43 -5.31
N ILE A 5 -1.67 -12.13 -5.44
CA ILE A 5 -1.80 -11.42 -6.71
C ILE A 5 -0.44 -10.78 -7.02
N ASP A 6 0.11 -11.06 -8.20
CA ASP A 6 1.28 -10.37 -8.72
C ASP A 6 0.85 -9.03 -9.31
N ILE A 7 1.36 -7.94 -8.74
CA ILE A 7 1.01 -6.56 -9.08
C ILE A 7 2.25 -5.77 -9.50
N THR A 8 3.33 -6.47 -9.81
CA THR A 8 4.67 -5.90 -10.07
C THR A 8 4.62 -4.78 -11.12
N ASP A 9 3.84 -4.96 -12.19
CA ASP A 9 3.75 -4.03 -13.32
C ASP A 9 2.59 -3.03 -13.24
N SER A 10 1.88 -2.95 -12.11
CA SER A 10 0.63 -2.19 -12.03
C SER A 10 0.30 -1.65 -10.64
N TYR A 11 1.24 -1.68 -9.71
CA TYR A 11 0.97 -1.38 -8.30
C TYR A 11 0.42 0.04 -8.07
N GLU A 12 0.78 1.01 -8.91
CA GLU A 12 0.28 2.39 -8.78
C GLU A 12 -1.20 2.54 -9.14
N ASN A 13 -1.66 1.74 -10.11
CA ASN A 13 -3.05 1.77 -10.53
C ASN A 13 -3.91 0.81 -9.70
N PHE A 14 -3.29 -0.18 -9.04
CA PHE A 14 -3.99 -1.26 -8.35
C PHE A 14 -4.41 -0.90 -6.92
N ILE A 15 -3.52 -0.29 -6.15
CA ILE A 15 -3.78 0.07 -4.74
C ILE A 15 -4.07 1.57 -4.65
N ASP A 16 -5.27 1.93 -4.17
CA ASP A 16 -5.66 3.32 -3.95
C ASP A 16 -5.09 3.81 -2.61
N PHE A 17 -3.79 4.07 -2.52
CA PHE A 17 -3.18 4.62 -1.29
C PHE A 17 -3.65 6.05 -0.98
N ASP A 18 -4.02 6.81 -2.01
CA ASP A 18 -4.46 8.20 -1.89
C ASP A 18 -5.88 8.34 -1.29
N GLY A 19 -6.62 7.23 -1.16
CA GLY A 19 -7.92 7.20 -0.51
C GLY A 19 -9.03 7.84 -1.34
N TRP A 20 -8.95 7.75 -2.68
CA TRP A 20 -9.97 8.30 -3.59
C TRP A 20 -11.35 7.68 -3.37
N SER A 21 -11.40 6.47 -2.82
CA SER A 21 -12.63 5.79 -2.40
C SER A 21 -13.37 6.44 -1.22
N GLY A 22 -12.75 7.40 -0.51
CA GLY A 22 -13.28 7.98 0.73
C GLY A 22 -13.11 7.11 1.99
N VAL A 23 -12.72 5.84 1.83
CA VAL A 23 -12.30 4.99 2.96
C VAL A 23 -10.86 5.34 3.32
N THR A 24 -10.60 5.52 4.61
CA THR A 24 -9.23 5.74 5.11
C THR A 24 -8.44 4.45 5.00
N ASN A 25 -7.34 4.47 4.26
CA ASN A 25 -6.43 3.35 4.16
C ASN A 25 -5.51 3.29 5.38
N TYR A 26 -5.34 2.10 5.93
CA TYR A 26 -4.41 1.87 7.03
C TYR A 26 -3.27 0.95 6.62
N SER A 27 -2.06 1.28 7.05
CA SER A 27 -0.84 0.52 6.80
C SER A 27 -0.04 0.33 8.09
N SER A 28 0.77 -0.72 8.17
CA SER A 28 1.77 -0.85 9.22
C SER A 28 3.07 -0.18 8.83
N LEU A 29 3.90 0.17 9.82
CA LEU A 29 5.33 0.31 9.55
C LEU A 29 5.86 -0.94 8.82
N PRO A 30 6.76 -0.77 7.82
CA PRO A 30 7.26 -1.89 7.04
C PRO A 30 8.14 -2.79 7.90
N LYS A 31 8.00 -4.11 7.71
CA LYS A 31 8.91 -5.10 8.26
C LYS A 31 9.90 -5.52 7.19
N ILE A 32 11.17 -5.19 7.42
CA ILE A 32 12.27 -5.49 6.51
C ILE A 32 12.98 -6.76 6.98
N ASP A 33 13.04 -7.77 6.12
CA ASP A 33 13.90 -8.95 6.30
C ASP A 33 15.17 -8.73 5.46
N GLU A 34 16.24 -8.27 6.09
CA GLU A 34 17.51 -8.01 5.41
C GLU A 34 18.12 -9.27 4.77
N LYS A 35 17.88 -10.46 5.33
CA LYS A 35 18.45 -11.72 4.82
C LYS A 35 17.78 -12.14 3.51
N LYS A 36 16.49 -11.87 3.38
CA LYS A 36 15.71 -12.18 2.17
C LYS A 36 15.55 -10.98 1.25
N SER A 37 15.98 -9.81 1.70
CA SER A 37 15.73 -8.52 1.05
C SER A 37 14.25 -8.34 0.72
N THR A 38 13.37 -8.60 1.69
CA THR A 38 11.92 -8.43 1.53
C THR A 38 11.39 -7.32 2.43
N CYS A 39 10.40 -6.58 1.94
CA CYS A 39 9.59 -5.65 2.72
C CYS A 39 8.17 -6.19 2.81
N HIS A 40 7.62 -6.24 4.01
CA HIS A 40 6.24 -6.61 4.27
C HIS A 40 5.50 -5.46 4.93
N VAL A 41 4.35 -5.08 4.38
CA VAL A 41 3.45 -4.07 4.92
C VAL A 41 2.10 -4.71 5.15
N PHE A 42 1.59 -4.64 6.37
CA PHE A 42 0.21 -5.05 6.67
C PHE A 42 -0.72 -3.91 6.30
N LEU A 43 -1.75 -4.23 5.54
CA LEU A 43 -2.75 -3.29 5.06
C LEU A 43 -4.09 -3.64 5.70
N GLU A 44 -4.81 -2.64 6.18
CA GLU A 44 -6.18 -2.78 6.66
C GLU A 44 -7.07 -1.70 6.05
N ASN A 45 -8.30 -2.08 5.72
CA ASN A 45 -9.27 -1.23 5.01
C ASN A 45 -8.65 -0.49 3.82
N THR A 46 -7.89 -1.20 2.99
CA THR A 46 -7.27 -0.61 1.80
C THR A 46 -8.14 -0.83 0.58
N SER A 47 -8.39 0.24 -0.17
CA SER A 47 -9.15 0.19 -1.42
C SER A 47 -8.29 -0.32 -2.58
N ILE A 48 -8.85 -1.26 -3.34
CA ILE A 48 -8.13 -1.99 -4.39
C ILE A 48 -8.98 -2.07 -5.64
N ARG A 49 -8.37 -1.70 -6.76
CA ARG A 49 -9.00 -1.76 -8.06
C ARG A 49 -9.02 -3.19 -8.59
N MET A 50 -10.18 -3.61 -9.05
CA MET A 50 -10.43 -4.93 -9.62
C MET A 50 -11.19 -4.81 -10.94
N ASP A 51 -11.31 -3.61 -11.52
CA ASP A 51 -11.96 -3.29 -12.80
C ASP A 51 -11.22 -3.89 -14.00
N GLU A 52 -9.90 -4.08 -13.93
CA GLU A 52 -9.16 -4.76 -14.98
C GLU A 52 -9.01 -6.28 -14.76
N ASN A 53 -9.13 -7.03 -15.87
CA ASN A 53 -8.98 -8.50 -15.89
C ASN A 53 -7.62 -8.97 -15.38
N ILE A 54 -6.54 -8.20 -15.61
CA ILE A 54 -5.18 -8.56 -15.16
C ILE A 54 -5.08 -8.80 -13.65
N TRP A 55 -5.96 -8.19 -12.86
CA TRP A 55 -6.03 -8.37 -11.42
C TRP A 55 -7.10 -9.38 -11.03
N ARG A 56 -8.31 -9.22 -11.58
CA ARG A 56 -9.48 -10.03 -11.25
C ARG A 56 -9.27 -11.51 -11.61
N ASP A 57 -8.67 -11.80 -12.76
CA ASP A 57 -8.47 -13.17 -13.25
C ASP A 57 -7.51 -13.98 -12.36
N GLN A 58 -6.59 -13.33 -11.66
CA GLN A 58 -5.69 -14.00 -10.71
C GLN A 58 -6.45 -14.61 -9.52
N ILE A 59 -7.58 -14.00 -9.13
CA ILE A 59 -8.49 -14.58 -8.12
C ILE A 59 -9.48 -15.54 -8.77
N LEU A 60 -10.13 -15.15 -9.87
CA LEU A 60 -11.22 -15.94 -10.48
C LEU A 60 -10.74 -17.26 -11.09
N SER A 61 -9.49 -17.33 -11.55
CA SER A 61 -8.88 -18.60 -11.99
C SER A 61 -8.73 -19.62 -10.86
N VAL A 62 -8.59 -19.16 -9.62
CA VAL A 62 -8.50 -20.01 -8.41
C VAL A 62 -9.89 -20.25 -7.82
N ASN A 63 -10.74 -19.22 -7.80
CA ASN A 63 -12.10 -19.27 -7.27
C ASN A 63 -13.09 -18.56 -8.20
N PRO A 64 -13.67 -19.28 -9.17
CA PRO A 64 -14.68 -18.72 -10.06
C PRO A 64 -15.96 -18.26 -9.34
N LYS A 65 -16.16 -18.66 -8.08
CA LYS A 65 -17.30 -18.27 -7.25
C LYS A 65 -16.94 -17.20 -6.21
N SER A 66 -15.80 -16.53 -6.36
CA SER A 66 -15.39 -15.45 -5.46
C SER A 66 -16.43 -14.33 -5.46
N THR A 67 -16.53 -13.62 -4.33
CA THR A 67 -17.36 -12.43 -4.17
C THR A 67 -17.02 -11.32 -5.15
N ILE A 68 -15.85 -11.36 -5.80
CA ILE A 68 -15.43 -10.39 -6.81
C ILE A 68 -15.85 -10.76 -8.24
N ASN A 69 -16.52 -11.91 -8.44
CA ASN A 69 -17.03 -12.30 -9.75
C ASN A 69 -18.27 -11.45 -10.12
N ILE A 70 -18.03 -10.19 -10.40
CA ILE A 70 -18.99 -9.15 -10.75
C ILE A 70 -18.56 -8.65 -12.13
N ALA A 71 -19.46 -8.56 -13.10
CA ALA A 71 -19.13 -8.25 -14.51
C ALA A 71 -19.07 -6.74 -14.82
N ASP A 72 -18.66 -5.94 -13.83
CA ASP A 72 -18.72 -4.48 -13.82
C ASP A 72 -17.41 -3.90 -13.25
N ASP A 73 -17.19 -2.58 -13.36
CA ASP A 73 -16.03 -1.92 -12.75
C ASP A 73 -16.11 -2.08 -11.25
N LEU A 74 -15.09 -2.69 -10.64
CA LEU A 74 -15.14 -3.10 -9.25
C LEU A 74 -13.99 -2.48 -8.46
N LEU A 75 -14.36 -1.77 -7.40
CA LEU A 75 -13.44 -1.45 -6.32
C LEU A 75 -13.78 -2.35 -5.14
N ILE A 76 -12.76 -2.99 -4.55
CA ILE A 76 -12.92 -3.77 -3.33
C ILE A 76 -12.24 -3.09 -2.16
N LEU A 77 -12.75 -3.33 -0.97
CA LEU A 77 -12.06 -3.06 0.27
C LEU A 77 -11.38 -4.36 0.73
N ALA A 78 -10.04 -4.35 0.76
CA ALA A 78 -9.27 -5.37 1.45
C ALA A 78 -9.23 -5.00 2.93
N ARG A 79 -10.08 -5.65 3.73
CA ARG A 79 -10.13 -5.43 5.19
C ARG A 79 -8.82 -5.83 5.85
N LYS A 80 -8.16 -6.87 5.34
CA LYS A 80 -6.81 -7.29 5.71
C LYS A 80 -6.07 -7.79 4.48
N ALA A 81 -4.87 -7.28 4.26
CA ALA A 81 -3.95 -7.76 3.25
C ALA A 81 -2.50 -7.62 3.71
N ILE A 82 -1.60 -8.31 3.01
CA ILE A 82 -0.15 -8.17 3.17
C ILE A 82 0.41 -7.79 1.81
N LEU A 83 1.05 -6.62 1.74
CA LEU A 83 1.87 -6.23 0.61
C LEU A 83 3.29 -6.75 0.85
N THR A 84 3.79 -7.56 -0.08
CA THR A 84 5.13 -8.12 -0.06
C THR A 84 5.92 -7.59 -1.26
N ILE A 85 7.09 -7.01 -0.99
CA ILE A 85 7.99 -6.48 -2.01
C ILE A 85 9.31 -7.24 -1.89
N GLU A 86 9.71 -7.90 -2.97
CA GLU A 86 10.88 -8.76 -3.01
C GLU A 86 12.10 -8.04 -3.60
N ASN A 87 13.30 -8.46 -3.17
CA ASN A 87 14.58 -7.93 -3.62
C ASN A 87 14.70 -6.40 -3.46
N VAL A 88 14.39 -5.94 -2.25
CA VAL A 88 14.52 -4.55 -1.82
C VAL A 88 15.99 -4.14 -1.81
N ARG A 89 16.29 -3.03 -2.45
CA ARG A 89 17.62 -2.37 -2.48
C ARG A 89 17.76 -1.38 -1.36
N CYS A 90 16.78 -0.50 -1.23
CA CYS A 90 16.71 0.48 -0.15
C CYS A 90 15.26 0.82 0.16
N TYR A 91 15.03 1.28 1.38
CA TYR A 91 13.75 1.78 1.84
C TYR A 91 13.95 3.06 2.63
N ASP A 92 12.98 3.95 2.51
CA ASP A 92 12.94 5.22 3.19
C ASP A 92 11.55 5.41 3.79
N LEU A 93 11.50 6.05 4.95
CA LEU A 93 10.26 6.37 5.65
C LEU A 93 10.24 7.85 6.01
N ARG A 94 9.06 8.44 5.83
CA ARG A 94 8.62 9.66 6.51
C ARG A 94 7.35 9.28 7.28
N VAL A 95 7.36 9.44 8.59
CA VAL A 95 6.22 9.17 9.44
C VAL A 95 5.83 10.46 10.15
N ILE A 96 4.58 10.90 9.97
CA ILE A 96 4.02 12.02 10.70
C ILE A 96 3.35 11.44 11.94
N TYR A 97 3.85 11.74 13.13
CA TYR A 97 3.24 11.32 14.39
C TYR A 97 3.01 12.54 15.29
N LYS A 98 1.76 12.78 15.69
CA LYS A 98 1.36 13.96 16.48
C LYS A 98 1.93 15.27 15.90
N GLU A 99 1.71 15.47 14.60
CA GLU A 99 2.16 16.66 13.85
C GLU A 99 3.68 16.83 13.69
N HIS A 100 4.49 15.85 14.09
CA HIS A 100 5.94 15.87 13.92
C HIS A 100 6.39 14.86 12.88
N ASP A 101 7.29 15.29 11.99
CA ASP A 101 7.94 14.44 10.99
C ASP A 101 9.10 13.64 11.59
N TYR A 102 9.08 12.32 11.39
CA TYR A 102 10.15 11.39 11.72
C TYR A 102 10.66 10.70 10.45
N TYR A 103 11.97 10.57 10.32
CA TYR A 103 12.61 10.05 9.11
C TYR A 103 13.47 8.84 9.39
N HIS A 104 13.40 7.87 8.49
CA HIS A 104 14.34 6.76 8.43
C HIS A 104 14.81 6.61 6.98
N SER A 105 16.11 6.43 6.78
CA SER A 105 16.67 6.07 5.46
C SER A 105 17.64 4.91 5.60
N SER A 106 17.53 3.91 4.73
CA SER A 106 18.50 2.80 4.65
C SER A 106 19.75 3.15 3.83
N GLY A 107 19.82 4.38 3.29
CA GLY A 107 20.84 4.79 2.32
C GLY A 107 20.39 4.48 0.88
N LEU A 108 20.20 5.52 0.08
CA LEU A 108 19.79 5.38 -1.31
C LEU A 108 20.90 4.75 -2.15
N THR A 109 20.63 3.61 -2.75
CA THR A 109 21.51 2.97 -3.75
C THR A 109 20.65 2.13 -4.67
N PHE A 110 20.77 2.34 -5.99
CA PHE A 110 19.97 1.62 -6.98
C PHE A 110 20.61 1.66 -8.36
N ASP A 111 20.29 0.65 -9.15
CA ASP A 111 20.70 0.53 -10.54
C ASP A 111 19.57 0.95 -11.49
N MET A 112 19.93 1.30 -12.73
CA MET A 112 18.95 1.47 -13.80
C MET A 112 18.10 0.20 -13.92
N LYS A 113 16.79 0.38 -14.16
CA LYS A 113 15.75 -0.67 -14.15
C LYS A 113 15.25 -1.14 -12.79
N ASP A 114 15.85 -0.70 -11.68
CA ASP A 114 15.21 -0.86 -10.38
C ASP A 114 13.90 -0.04 -10.36
N ARG A 115 12.89 -0.55 -9.66
CA ARG A 115 11.56 0.06 -9.55
C ARG A 115 11.39 0.79 -8.25
N PHE A 116 10.57 1.83 -8.27
CA PHE A 116 10.22 2.61 -7.09
C PHE A 116 8.73 2.54 -6.81
N MET A 117 8.37 2.21 -5.58
CA MET A 117 6.99 2.19 -5.11
C MET A 117 6.85 3.06 -3.87
N VAL A 118 5.76 3.83 -3.84
CA VAL A 118 5.28 4.49 -2.63
C VAL A 118 4.18 3.64 -2.02
N PHE A 119 4.16 3.55 -0.70
CA PHE A 119 3.10 2.93 0.08
C PHE A 119 2.87 3.73 1.36
N GLY A 120 1.71 3.60 1.97
CA GLY A 120 1.43 4.36 3.18
C GLY A 120 -0.05 4.45 3.52
N GLY A 121 -0.36 5.43 4.36
CA GLY A 121 -1.69 5.66 4.92
C GLY A 121 -1.63 5.87 6.43
N ASP A 122 -2.78 5.84 7.07
CA ASP A 122 -2.86 5.92 8.53
C ASP A 122 -2.28 4.65 9.17
N ASP A 123 -1.69 4.74 10.36
CA ASP A 123 -1.08 3.57 10.99
C ASP A 123 -2.11 2.62 11.62
N ILE A 124 -1.95 1.30 11.43
CA ILE A 124 -2.85 0.27 11.98
C ILE A 124 -2.75 0.05 13.50
N GLU A 125 -1.70 0.57 14.14
CA GLU A 125 -1.39 0.43 15.57
C GLU A 125 -1.39 1.77 16.33
N TYR A 126 -0.98 2.87 15.68
CA TYR A 126 -0.70 4.14 16.35
C TYR A 126 -1.64 5.26 15.88
N LEU A 127 -2.43 5.79 16.81
CA LEU A 127 -3.33 6.91 16.53
C LEU A 127 -2.54 8.19 16.14
N HIS A 128 -3.13 9.03 15.28
CA HIS A 128 -2.52 10.26 14.78
C HIS A 128 -1.14 10.05 14.13
N THR A 129 -0.99 8.90 13.48
CA THR A 129 0.23 8.51 12.78
C THR A 129 -0.11 8.25 11.33
N ASN A 130 0.63 8.89 10.42
CA ASN A 130 0.50 8.68 8.99
C ASN A 130 1.88 8.32 8.41
N ILE A 131 1.91 7.25 7.61
CA ILE A 131 3.12 6.65 7.06
C ILE A 131 3.24 7.01 5.58
N TYR A 132 4.43 7.47 5.20
CA TYR A 132 4.88 7.58 3.82
C TYR A 132 6.13 6.72 3.67
N GLY A 133 5.97 5.55 3.05
CA GLY A 133 7.04 4.62 2.75
C GLY A 133 7.44 4.68 1.28
N GLY A 134 8.74 4.67 1.03
CA GLY A 134 9.33 4.58 -0.30
C GLY A 134 10.26 3.39 -0.35
N VAL A 135 10.14 2.56 -1.38
CA VAL A 135 10.98 1.38 -1.54
C VAL A 135 11.46 1.27 -2.97
N ILE A 136 12.76 0.98 -3.10
CA ILE A 136 13.40 0.70 -4.37
C ILE A 136 13.77 -0.78 -4.39
N PHE A 137 13.39 -1.47 -5.47
CA PHE A 137 13.47 -2.93 -5.55
C PHE A 137 13.66 -3.39 -7.00
N ASN A 138 14.06 -4.63 -7.18
CA ASN A 138 14.12 -5.26 -8.51
C ASN A 138 13.61 -6.71 -8.51
N GLY A 139 12.76 -7.03 -7.54
CA GLY A 139 11.99 -8.26 -7.48
C GLY A 139 10.53 -8.02 -7.85
N LYS A 140 9.65 -8.83 -7.26
CA LYS A 140 8.21 -8.78 -7.48
C LYS A 140 7.48 -8.07 -6.35
N VAL A 141 6.30 -7.55 -6.69
CA VAL A 141 5.34 -7.01 -5.73
C VAL A 141 4.12 -7.91 -5.71
N PHE A 142 3.75 -8.37 -4.53
CA PHE A 142 2.60 -9.22 -4.31
C PHE A 142 1.65 -8.62 -3.30
N LEU A 143 0.36 -8.77 -3.57
CA LEU A 143 -0.67 -8.56 -2.57
C LEU A 143 -1.29 -9.89 -2.17
N GLU A 144 -1.24 -10.18 -0.88
CA GLU A 144 -1.83 -11.39 -0.29
C GLU A 144 -3.06 -11.03 0.54
N LEU A 145 -4.19 -11.71 0.29
CA LEU A 145 -5.44 -11.47 1.02
C LEU A 145 -6.30 -12.74 1.09
N GLU A 146 -7.26 -12.77 2.02
CA GLU A 146 -8.21 -13.87 2.14
C GLU A 146 -9.59 -13.48 1.60
N GLU A 147 -10.28 -14.41 0.96
CA GLU A 147 -11.65 -14.22 0.44
C GLU A 147 -12.61 -13.61 1.47
N LYS A 148 -12.52 -14.04 2.73
CA LYS A 148 -13.39 -13.56 3.81
C LYS A 148 -13.15 -12.08 4.18
N GLU A 149 -11.97 -11.56 3.83
CA GLU A 149 -11.54 -10.19 4.13
C GLU A 149 -11.81 -9.24 2.95
N ILE A 150 -12.29 -9.77 1.82
CA ILE A 150 -12.76 -8.98 0.69
C ILE A 150 -14.16 -8.45 0.99
N LEU A 151 -14.41 -7.20 0.64
CA LEU A 151 -15.74 -6.60 0.60
C LEU A 151 -15.85 -5.79 -0.70
N PRO A 152 -16.85 -6.04 -1.58
CA PRO A 152 -17.15 -5.11 -2.67
C PRO A 152 -17.44 -3.72 -2.10
N LEU A 153 -16.67 -2.73 -2.53
CA LEU A 153 -16.73 -1.36 -2.02
C LEU A 153 -17.55 -0.47 -2.94
N MET A 154 -17.27 -0.53 -4.24
CA MET A 154 -18.02 0.19 -5.27
C MET A 154 -18.17 -0.67 -6.52
N ILE A 155 -19.33 -0.59 -7.19
CA ILE A 155 -19.60 -1.26 -8.46
C ILE A 155 -20.04 -0.18 -9.47
N ASN A 156 -19.36 -0.05 -10.60
CA ASN A 156 -19.60 1.01 -11.60
C ASN A 156 -19.60 2.43 -10.98
N GLY A 157 -18.74 2.65 -9.99
CA GLY A 157 -18.66 3.91 -9.25
C GLY A 157 -19.79 4.15 -8.23
N ASP A 158 -20.66 3.16 -7.99
CA ASP A 158 -21.73 3.22 -7.00
C ASP A 158 -21.32 2.52 -5.70
N ASP A 159 -21.34 3.26 -4.58
CA ASP A 159 -21.02 2.82 -3.22
C ASP A 159 -22.25 2.38 -2.41
N GLU A 160 -23.44 2.31 -3.00
CA GLU A 160 -24.66 1.84 -2.31
C GLU A 160 -24.56 0.37 -1.85
N VAL A 161 -23.65 -0.42 -2.42
CA VAL A 161 -23.33 -1.78 -1.96
C VAL A 161 -22.85 -1.83 -0.50
N ILE A 162 -22.29 -0.72 0.01
CA ILE A 162 -21.94 -0.53 1.42
C ILE A 162 -22.84 0.49 2.14
N GLY A 163 -23.86 1.03 1.46
CA GLY A 163 -24.79 2.05 1.99
C GLY A 163 -24.28 3.48 1.84
N GLY A 164 -23.49 3.75 0.80
CA GLY A 164 -23.05 5.10 0.43
C GLY A 164 -22.10 5.75 1.43
N GLU A 165 -22.15 7.07 1.50
CA GLU A 165 -21.40 7.91 2.45
C GLU A 165 -21.55 7.44 3.92
N LYS A 166 -22.74 6.96 4.32
CA LYS A 166 -22.98 6.42 5.66
C LYS A 166 -22.20 5.14 5.91
N GLY A 167 -22.10 4.28 4.89
CA GLY A 167 -21.28 3.07 4.89
C GLY A 167 -19.80 3.38 5.08
N ILE A 168 -19.27 4.29 4.26
CA ILE A 168 -17.87 4.75 4.31
C ILE A 168 -17.57 5.33 5.70
N THR A 169 -18.42 6.24 6.17
CA THR A 169 -18.29 6.86 7.49
C THR A 169 -18.30 5.83 8.62
N LYS A 170 -19.13 4.79 8.51
CA LYS A 170 -19.17 3.71 9.50
C LYS A 170 -17.86 2.92 9.52
N ILE A 171 -17.31 2.56 8.35
CA ILE A 171 -16.05 1.82 8.23
C ILE A 171 -14.90 2.61 8.88
N ASN A 172 -14.76 3.90 8.52
CA ASN A 172 -13.71 4.76 9.07
C ASN A 172 -13.83 4.90 10.60
N ASN A 173 -15.04 5.18 11.11
CA ASN A 173 -15.30 5.31 12.54
C ASN A 173 -15.05 4.02 13.34
N GLU A 174 -15.32 2.85 12.76
CA GLU A 174 -15.07 1.57 13.41
C GLU A 174 -13.57 1.36 13.63
N LYS A 175 -12.75 1.67 12.63
CA LYS A 175 -11.29 1.53 12.74
C LYS A 175 -10.68 2.56 13.67
N GLU A 176 -11.12 3.81 13.63
CA GLU A 176 -10.67 4.85 14.55
C GLU A 176 -10.95 4.46 16.02
N LYS A 177 -12.15 3.95 16.32
CA LYS A 177 -12.51 3.44 17.65
C LYS A 177 -11.64 2.28 18.11
N GLU A 178 -11.20 1.42 17.20
CA GLU A 178 -10.25 0.35 17.51
C GLU A 178 -8.89 0.93 17.94
N LEU A 179 -8.35 1.89 17.18
CA LEU A 179 -7.06 2.53 17.47
C LEU A 179 -7.09 3.31 18.79
N ILE A 180 -8.17 4.04 19.07
CA ILE A 180 -8.37 4.75 20.34
C ILE A 180 -8.32 3.76 21.53
N LYS A 181 -8.87 2.55 21.38
CA LYS A 181 -8.83 1.53 22.44
C LYS A 181 -7.44 0.93 22.62
N LYS A 182 -6.67 0.76 21.55
CA LYS A 182 -5.28 0.25 21.63
C LYS A 182 -4.39 1.24 22.39
N ASN A 183 -4.50 2.53 22.07
CA ASN A 183 -3.74 3.62 22.72
C ASN A 183 -2.23 3.35 22.81
N ASN A 184 -1.66 2.73 21.77
CA ASN A 184 -0.23 2.44 21.70
C ASN A 184 0.57 3.73 21.46
N LEU A 185 1.79 3.78 21.99
CA LEU A 185 2.75 4.86 21.70
C LEU A 185 3.78 4.35 20.68
N LEU A 186 4.01 5.16 19.65
CA LEU A 186 5.06 4.91 18.68
C LEU A 186 6.44 5.07 19.33
N ASP A 187 7.30 4.06 19.18
CA ASP A 187 8.71 4.14 19.57
C ASP A 187 9.50 4.94 18.53
N ILE A 188 9.79 6.19 18.87
CA ILE A 188 10.52 7.12 18.01
C ILE A 188 11.98 6.67 17.82
N GLY A 189 12.53 5.82 18.71
CA GLY A 189 13.90 5.32 18.62
C GLY A 189 14.19 4.48 17.37
N TYR A 190 13.14 4.02 16.67
CA TYR A 190 13.25 3.32 15.39
C TYR A 190 13.77 4.21 14.23
N PHE A 191 13.58 5.53 14.32
CA PHE A 191 13.91 6.47 13.26
C PHE A 191 15.35 7.00 13.40
N ASN A 192 16.12 6.98 12.31
CA ASN A 192 17.52 7.41 12.33
C ASN A 192 17.72 8.90 12.00
N ALA A 193 16.62 9.66 11.83
CA ALA A 193 16.58 11.08 11.52
C ALA A 193 17.22 11.48 10.17
N ILE A 194 17.51 10.51 9.29
CA ILE A 194 18.05 10.78 7.95
C ILE A 194 16.90 10.96 6.97
N LYS A 195 16.74 12.19 6.47
CA LYS A 195 15.79 12.50 5.40
C LYS A 195 16.39 12.15 4.05
N SER A 196 15.81 11.16 3.38
CA SER A 196 16.18 10.75 2.02
C SER A 196 15.81 11.80 0.97
N SER A 197 16.64 11.93 -0.07
CA SER A 197 16.33 12.78 -1.22
C SER A 197 15.23 12.20 -2.11
N ILE A 198 14.80 10.95 -1.91
CA ILE A 198 13.70 10.34 -2.69
C ILE A 198 12.39 11.13 -2.53
N TRP A 199 12.24 11.85 -1.42
CA TRP A 199 11.10 12.71 -1.12
C TRP A 199 11.12 14.06 -1.83
N ASP A 200 12.20 14.38 -2.56
CA ASP A 200 12.28 15.58 -3.40
C ASP A 200 11.79 15.24 -4.82
N TYR A 201 10.75 15.93 -5.27
CA TYR A 201 10.20 15.78 -6.61
C TYR A 201 11.25 15.92 -7.72
N ASN A 202 12.18 16.87 -7.59
CA ASN A 202 13.25 17.09 -8.57
C ASN A 202 14.23 15.92 -8.59
N PHE A 203 14.47 15.29 -7.44
CA PHE A 203 15.27 14.07 -7.38
C PHE A 203 14.53 12.93 -8.08
N LEU A 204 13.25 12.72 -7.75
CA LEU A 204 12.44 11.63 -8.30
C LEU A 204 12.42 11.69 -9.84
N ILE A 205 12.01 12.80 -10.45
CA ILE A 205 11.94 12.93 -11.92
C ILE A 205 13.31 12.92 -12.59
N LYS A 206 14.38 13.22 -11.85
CA LYS A 206 15.75 13.15 -12.38
C LYS A 206 16.19 11.71 -12.53
N TYR A 207 15.79 10.79 -11.64
CA TYR A 207 16.31 9.42 -11.58
C TYR A 207 15.31 8.36 -12.02
N PHE A 208 14.01 8.65 -11.98
CA PHE A 208 12.94 7.72 -12.31
C PHE A 208 12.06 8.28 -13.44
N SER A 209 11.56 7.37 -14.26
CA SER A 209 10.51 7.65 -15.23
C SER A 209 9.27 6.85 -14.86
N HIS A 210 8.11 7.50 -14.94
CA HIS A 210 6.84 6.83 -14.79
C HIS A 210 6.52 6.06 -16.08
N GLN A 211 6.38 4.74 -15.93
CA GLN A 211 5.81 3.84 -16.93
C GLN A 211 4.31 3.67 -16.63
N ASN A 212 3.54 3.07 -17.54
CA ASN A 212 2.12 2.84 -17.25
C ASN A 212 1.96 1.86 -16.07
N GLY A 213 1.71 2.38 -14.86
CA GLY A 213 1.43 1.60 -13.65
C GLY A 213 2.61 1.39 -12.69
N TYR A 214 3.81 1.92 -12.99
CA TYR A 214 4.99 1.82 -12.12
C TYR A 214 6.07 2.85 -12.44
N TRP A 215 6.94 3.17 -11.46
CA TRP A 215 8.16 3.96 -11.68
C TRP A 215 9.39 3.08 -11.87
N GLU A 216 10.26 3.47 -12.79
CA GLU A 216 11.49 2.76 -13.12
C GLU A 216 12.69 3.71 -13.19
N ALA A 217 13.81 3.30 -12.58
CA ALA A 217 15.05 4.04 -12.58
C ALA A 217 15.65 4.10 -14.00
N ILE A 218 15.95 5.31 -14.47
CA ILE A 218 16.54 5.58 -15.79
C ILE A 218 18.06 5.79 -15.74
N LYS A 219 18.66 5.80 -14.54
CA LYS A 219 20.11 5.82 -14.30
C LYS A 219 20.42 5.36 -12.89
N ASN A 220 21.67 4.95 -12.67
CA ASN A 220 22.15 4.47 -11.38
C ASN A 220 22.32 5.63 -10.37
N TYR A 221 22.24 5.29 -9.09
CA TYR A 221 22.58 6.14 -7.95
C TYR A 221 23.37 5.32 -6.92
N LYS A 222 24.53 5.84 -6.49
CA LYS A 222 25.45 5.20 -5.55
C LYS A 222 25.73 6.13 -4.38
#